data_AF-I7BT64-F1
#
_entry.id   AF-I7BT64-F1
#
_cell.length_a   1.000
_cell.length_b   1.000
_cell.length_c   1.000
_cell.angle_alpha   90.00
_cell.angle_beta   90.00
_cell.angle_gamma   90.00
#
_symmetry.space_group_name_H-M   'P 1'
#
loop_
_entity.id
_entity.type
_entity.pdbx_description
1 polymer ?
#
loop_
_entity_poly.entity_id
_entity_poly.type
_entity_poly.pdbx_seq_one_letter_code
_entity_poly.pdbx_strand_id
1 'polypeptide(L)'
;MDSGGRSEPLDERPPRADGSGHRVPEGQAPEEYGDHRGRGDHDEHDHRSRWPLVAAAGAAGLYGGAAVFILGDETGLVPPLLGVGLAVAGTIGLLAGIAGWVDQAFLAPARDERGPRKSRESYVSTTLLFLTTDVSTFAALFIYYFVVRIGAWPPSELPPLLGSLVIVNTGLLVASSVTFHYAHRALEREHRRRFLGLLGATLALGLVFLAGQAYEYYEFVAHDGFTLASGFFGTAFFGLTGLHGLHVALGIGGIAVLCWRAGRGHYGPDRDTSITTVSLYWHFVDAVWLFLVVVLYVGASV
;
A
#
# COMPACT_ATOMS: atom_id res chain seq x y z
N MET A 1 -86.65 5.41 -23.00
CA MET A 1 -85.26 5.56 -22.54
C MET A 1 -84.69 4.15 -22.54
N ASP A 2 -84.20 3.67 -23.69
CA ASP A 2 -82.84 3.93 -24.22
C ASP A 2 -81.81 3.24 -23.29
N SER A 3 -80.98 2.27 -23.67
CA SER A 3 -80.39 1.74 -24.91
C SER A 3 -80.00 0.27 -24.61
N GLY A 4 -79.93 -0.72 -25.51
CA GLY A 4 -79.34 -0.75 -26.84
C GLY A 4 -77.92 -1.33 -26.76
N GLY A 5 -77.74 -2.65 -26.84
CA GLY A 5 -76.42 -3.29 -26.89
C GLY A 5 -76.46 -4.73 -27.42
N ARG A 6 -76.28 -4.89 -28.73
CA ARG A 6 -76.20 -6.17 -29.45
C ARG A 6 -74.93 -6.94 -29.09
N SER A 7 -75.06 -8.25 -28.92
CA SER A 7 -73.97 -9.23 -28.92
C SER A 7 -73.54 -9.56 -30.36
N GLU A 8 -72.31 -9.22 -30.73
CA GLU A 8 -71.63 -9.78 -31.91
C GLU A 8 -70.48 -10.70 -31.47
N PRO A 9 -70.11 -11.70 -32.30
CA PRO A 9 -69.33 -12.86 -31.88
C PRO A 9 -67.82 -12.55 -31.83
N LEU A 10 -67.12 -13.28 -30.95
CA LEU A 10 -65.68 -13.21 -30.78
C LEU A 10 -64.96 -13.54 -32.10
N ASP A 11 -64.25 -12.56 -32.64
CA ASP A 11 -63.29 -12.69 -33.74
C ASP A 11 -62.10 -13.54 -33.24
N GLU A 12 -62.17 -14.86 -33.40
CA GLU A 12 -61.05 -15.77 -33.16
C GLU A 12 -59.96 -15.53 -34.21
N ARG A 13 -59.04 -14.61 -33.90
CA ARG A 13 -57.78 -14.51 -34.65
C ARG A 13 -56.94 -15.75 -34.34
N PRO A 14 -56.37 -16.42 -35.36
CA PRO A 14 -55.51 -17.57 -35.11
C PRO A 14 -54.26 -17.11 -34.34
N PRO A 15 -53.75 -17.92 -33.41
CA PRO A 15 -52.56 -17.58 -32.64
C PRO A 15 -51.36 -17.42 -33.58
N ARG A 16 -50.64 -16.31 -33.42
CA ARG A 16 -49.34 -16.13 -34.08
C ARG A 16 -48.38 -17.17 -33.52
N ALA A 17 -47.97 -18.11 -34.35
CA ALA A 17 -46.82 -18.95 -34.08
C ALA A 17 -45.58 -18.07 -33.93
N ASP A 18 -44.87 -18.19 -32.80
CA ASP A 18 -43.46 -17.82 -32.81
C ASP A 18 -42.71 -18.81 -33.71
N GLY A 19 -41.62 -18.35 -34.34
CA GLY A 19 -40.85 -19.11 -35.32
C GLY A 19 -40.11 -20.34 -34.79
N SER A 20 -40.39 -20.82 -33.58
CA SER A 20 -39.73 -21.99 -32.97
C SER A 20 -40.62 -23.25 -32.86
N GLY A 21 -41.90 -23.18 -33.26
CA GLY A 21 -42.76 -24.37 -33.38
C GLY A 21 -43.16 -25.04 -32.05
N HIS A 22 -43.03 -24.35 -30.92
CA HIS A 22 -43.43 -24.87 -29.60
C HIS A 22 -44.80 -24.30 -29.18
N ARG A 23 -45.76 -25.17 -28.82
CA ARG A 23 -47.07 -24.74 -28.30
C ARG A 23 -46.97 -24.55 -26.78
N VAL A 24 -47.29 -23.35 -26.32
CA VAL A 24 -47.41 -23.04 -24.88
C VAL A 24 -48.71 -23.66 -24.34
N PRO A 25 -48.70 -24.41 -23.22
CA PRO A 25 -49.92 -24.94 -22.60
C PRO A 25 -50.76 -23.82 -21.96
N GLU A 26 -52.08 -23.83 -22.22
CA GLU A 26 -53.04 -22.91 -21.60
C GLU A 26 -53.22 -23.21 -20.11
N GLY A 27 -52.97 -22.23 -19.24
CA GLY A 27 -53.24 -22.36 -17.80
C GLY A 27 -52.33 -21.57 -16.85
N GLN A 28 -51.31 -20.85 -17.35
CA GLN A 28 -50.49 -19.98 -16.51
C GLN A 28 -50.87 -18.51 -16.75
N ALA A 29 -51.23 -17.82 -15.66
CA ALA A 29 -51.43 -16.37 -15.65
C ALA A 29 -50.17 -15.67 -16.16
N PRO A 30 -50.28 -14.54 -16.87
CA PRO A 30 -49.13 -13.79 -17.37
C PRO A 30 -48.53 -12.98 -16.23
N GLU A 31 -47.96 -13.66 -15.23
CA GLU A 31 -47.08 -13.01 -14.27
C GLU A 31 -45.69 -12.93 -14.87
N GLU A 32 -45.35 -11.69 -15.28
CA GLU A 32 -44.01 -11.16 -15.20
C GLU A 32 -42.94 -11.97 -15.95
N TYR A 33 -43.10 -12.06 -17.27
CA TYR A 33 -41.94 -12.19 -18.15
C TYR A 33 -41.20 -10.84 -18.14
N GLY A 34 -40.44 -10.62 -17.08
CA GLY A 34 -39.50 -9.51 -16.96
C GLY A 34 -38.60 -9.53 -18.18
N ASP A 35 -38.60 -8.41 -18.89
CA ASP A 35 -37.71 -8.13 -20.01
C ASP A 35 -36.25 -8.30 -19.56
N HIS A 36 -35.69 -9.49 -19.76
CA HIS A 36 -34.25 -9.74 -19.65
C HIS A 36 -33.49 -9.19 -20.86
N ARG A 37 -33.93 -8.06 -21.43
CA ARG A 37 -32.97 -7.07 -21.92
C ARG A 37 -32.22 -6.59 -20.69
N GLY A 38 -31.16 -7.34 -20.37
CA GLY A 38 -30.10 -6.88 -19.50
C GLY A 38 -29.74 -5.49 -19.95
N ARG A 39 -30.25 -4.51 -19.22
CA ARG A 39 -29.73 -3.17 -19.16
C ARG A 39 -28.33 -3.38 -18.61
N GLY A 40 -27.41 -3.64 -19.52
CA GLY A 40 -26.01 -3.35 -19.31
C GLY A 40 -25.94 -1.85 -19.15
N ASP A 41 -26.32 -1.36 -17.97
CA ASP A 41 -25.71 -0.17 -17.40
C ASP A 41 -24.25 -0.59 -17.12
N HIS A 42 -23.50 -0.77 -18.21
CA HIS A 42 -22.08 -0.44 -18.27
C HIS A 42 -22.01 1.09 -18.24
N ASP A 43 -22.59 1.71 -17.22
CA ASP A 43 -22.07 2.95 -16.70
C ASP A 43 -20.77 2.55 -15.96
N GLU A 44 -19.78 2.11 -16.75
CA GLU A 44 -18.39 2.30 -16.41
C GLU A 44 -18.25 3.81 -16.25
N HIS A 45 -18.49 4.30 -15.03
CA HIS A 45 -18.05 5.62 -14.65
C HIS A 45 -16.53 5.62 -14.84
N ASP A 46 -16.10 6.13 -15.99
CA ASP A 46 -14.72 6.36 -16.39
C ASP A 46 -14.14 7.42 -15.44
N HIS A 47 -13.87 6.99 -14.21
CA HIS A 47 -13.12 7.74 -13.23
C HIS A 47 -11.66 7.72 -13.68
N ARG A 48 -11.37 8.48 -14.74
CA ARG A 48 -10.01 8.69 -15.23
C ARG A 48 -9.22 9.47 -14.17
N SER A 49 -8.58 8.74 -13.28
CA SER A 49 -7.66 9.31 -12.31
C SER A 49 -6.48 9.92 -13.05
N ARG A 50 -6.23 11.21 -12.83
CA ARG A 50 -5.08 11.92 -13.40
C ARG A 50 -3.81 11.70 -12.58
N TRP A 51 -3.96 11.22 -11.34
CA TRP A 51 -2.86 11.10 -10.38
C TRP A 51 -1.77 10.10 -10.77
N PRO A 52 -2.06 8.96 -11.45
CA PRO A 52 -1.00 8.09 -11.98
C PRO A 52 -0.08 8.83 -12.96
N LEU A 53 -0.62 9.69 -13.82
CA LEU A 53 0.18 10.48 -14.76
C LEU A 53 1.00 11.54 -14.04
N VAL A 54 0.42 12.21 -13.05
CA VAL A 54 1.14 13.21 -12.23
C VAL A 54 2.28 12.56 -11.44
N ALA A 55 2.03 11.39 -10.85
CA ALA A 55 3.05 10.62 -10.13
C ALA A 55 4.17 10.14 -11.07
N ALA A 56 3.82 9.62 -12.26
CA ALA A 56 4.80 9.19 -13.24
C ALA A 56 5.66 10.36 -13.75
N ALA A 57 5.05 11.50 -14.07
CA ALA A 57 5.76 12.71 -14.46
C ALA A 57 6.65 13.24 -13.33
N GLY A 58 6.17 13.19 -12.08
CA GLY A 58 6.94 13.54 -10.90
C GLY A 58 8.17 12.64 -10.70
N ALA A 59 7.99 11.33 -10.78
CA ALA A 59 9.09 10.36 -10.70
C ALA A 59 10.12 10.57 -11.82
N ALA A 60 9.65 10.75 -13.06
CA ALA A 60 10.53 11.06 -14.19
C ALA A 60 11.31 12.37 -13.97
N GLY A 61 10.66 13.41 -13.45
CA GLY A 61 11.31 14.67 -13.08
C GLY A 61 12.35 14.49 -11.97
N LEU A 62 12.07 13.66 -10.95
CA LEU A 62 13.01 13.36 -9.88
C LEU A 62 14.27 12.67 -10.41
N TYR A 63 14.11 11.55 -11.11
CA TYR A 63 15.24 10.79 -11.66
C TYR A 63 15.99 11.56 -12.75
N GLY A 64 15.26 12.23 -13.64
CA GLY A 64 15.85 13.08 -14.67
C GLY A 64 16.61 14.27 -14.09
N GLY A 65 16.07 14.91 -13.06
CA GLY A 65 16.73 16.01 -12.35
C GLY A 65 18.02 15.57 -11.66
N ALA A 66 18.01 14.42 -10.98
CA ALA A 66 19.20 13.84 -10.39
C ALA A 66 20.27 13.50 -11.45
N ALA A 67 19.86 12.90 -12.57
CA ALA A 67 20.78 12.60 -13.68
C ALA A 67 21.40 13.87 -14.28
N VAL A 68 20.59 14.91 -14.52
CA VAL A 68 21.08 16.21 -15.04
C VAL A 68 22.00 16.90 -14.04
N PHE A 69 21.73 16.78 -12.73
CA PHE A 69 22.62 17.33 -11.70
C PHE A 69 24.00 16.66 -11.75
N ILE A 70 24.05 15.32 -11.76
CA ILE A 70 25.31 14.56 -11.82
C ILE A 70 26.06 14.85 -13.11
N LEU A 71 25.38 14.76 -14.26
CA LEU A 71 25.98 15.01 -15.56
C LEU A 71 26.44 16.47 -15.70
N GLY A 72 25.68 17.43 -15.17
CA GLY A 72 26.01 18.85 -15.21
C GLY A 72 27.25 19.18 -14.38
N ASP A 73 27.40 18.55 -13.21
CA ASP A 73 28.56 18.70 -12.34
C ASP A 73 29.84 18.12 -12.99
N GLU A 74 29.73 16.95 -13.63
CA GLU A 74 30.88 16.29 -14.27
C GLU A 74 31.30 16.90 -15.61
N THR A 75 30.33 17.29 -16.45
CA THR A 75 30.59 17.69 -17.85
C THR A 75 30.56 19.19 -18.08
N GLY A 76 29.95 19.98 -17.19
CA GLY A 76 29.73 21.41 -17.37
C GLY A 76 28.76 21.79 -18.50
N LEU A 77 28.13 20.81 -19.18
CA LEU A 77 27.24 21.04 -20.32
C LEU A 77 25.91 21.70 -19.92
N VAL A 78 25.42 21.44 -18.71
CA VAL A 78 24.14 21.92 -18.20
C VAL A 78 24.34 22.46 -16.79
N PRO A 79 23.76 23.62 -16.41
CA PRO A 79 23.88 24.14 -15.05
C PRO A 79 23.34 23.13 -14.01
N PRO A 80 24.12 22.75 -12.97
CA PRO A 80 23.68 21.80 -11.95
C PRO A 80 22.39 22.22 -11.22
N LEU A 81 22.20 23.54 -11.07
CA LEU A 81 20.97 24.13 -10.51
C LEU A 81 19.70 23.73 -11.27
N LEU A 82 19.78 23.49 -12.58
CA LEU A 82 18.66 23.00 -13.37
C LEU A 82 18.28 21.59 -12.95
N GLY A 83 19.28 20.73 -12.73
CA GLY A 83 19.08 19.39 -12.21
C GLY A 83 18.41 19.40 -10.83
N VAL A 84 18.89 20.25 -9.92
CA VAL A 84 18.29 20.43 -8.58
C VAL A 84 16.83 20.92 -8.70
N GLY A 85 16.58 21.95 -9.52
CA GLY A 85 15.24 22.48 -9.72
C GLY A 85 14.26 21.44 -10.27
N LEU A 86 14.70 20.65 -11.26
CA LEU A 86 13.90 19.57 -11.84
C LEU A 86 13.65 18.44 -10.83
N ALA A 87 14.65 18.09 -10.01
CA ALA A 87 14.51 17.08 -8.97
C ALA A 87 13.51 17.50 -7.88
N VAL A 88 13.57 18.76 -7.43
CA VAL A 88 12.64 19.32 -6.44
C VAL A 88 11.22 19.39 -7.01
N ALA A 89 11.05 19.92 -8.22
CA ALA A 89 9.74 19.98 -8.88
C ALA A 89 9.16 18.57 -9.11
N GLY A 90 10.00 17.63 -9.55
CA GLY A 90 9.64 16.22 -9.71
C GLY A 90 9.20 15.57 -8.40
N THR A 91 9.93 15.82 -7.31
CA THR A 91 9.58 15.35 -5.96
C THR A 91 8.21 15.87 -5.53
N ILE A 92 7.96 17.18 -5.69
CA ILE A 92 6.66 17.78 -5.36
C ILE A 92 5.54 17.16 -6.20
N GLY A 93 5.76 16.98 -7.51
CA GLY A 93 4.81 16.32 -8.41
C GLY A 93 4.53 14.86 -8.02
N LEU A 94 5.57 14.11 -7.65
CA LEU A 94 5.44 12.72 -7.20
C LEU A 94 4.62 12.64 -5.91
N LEU A 95 4.95 13.47 -4.91
CA LEU A 95 4.21 13.52 -3.64
C LEU A 95 2.75 13.95 -3.84
N ALA A 96 2.49 14.93 -4.71
CA ALA A 96 1.13 15.36 -5.06
C ALA A 96 0.35 14.23 -5.76
N GLY A 97 0.99 13.51 -6.69
CA GLY A 97 0.42 12.34 -7.34
C GLY A 97 0.04 11.25 -6.35
N ILE A 98 0.96 10.90 -5.45
CA ILE A 98 0.71 9.90 -4.39
C ILE A 98 -0.42 10.36 -3.47
N ALA A 99 -0.39 11.61 -2.98
CA ALA A 99 -1.40 12.14 -2.08
C ALA A 99 -2.79 12.17 -2.73
N GLY A 100 -2.88 12.57 -4.00
CA GLY A 100 -4.12 12.55 -4.76
C GLY A 100 -4.67 11.14 -4.97
N TRP A 101 -3.78 10.16 -5.18
CA TRP A 101 -4.18 8.76 -5.27
C TRP A 101 -4.63 8.20 -3.93
N VAL A 102 -3.97 8.59 -2.82
CA VAL A 102 -4.39 8.25 -1.45
C VAL A 102 -5.79 8.81 -1.16
N ASP A 103 -6.09 10.05 -1.56
CA ASP A 103 -7.46 10.59 -1.37
C ASP A 103 -8.50 9.79 -2.18
N GLN A 104 -8.21 9.46 -3.43
CA GLN A 104 -9.15 8.68 -4.24
C GLN A 104 -9.30 7.23 -3.79
N ALA A 105 -8.22 6.59 -3.35
CA ALA A 105 -8.23 5.18 -2.99
C ALA A 105 -8.77 4.95 -1.57
N PHE A 106 -8.44 5.84 -0.62
CA PHE A 106 -8.77 5.65 0.80
C PHE A 106 -9.85 6.59 1.32
N LEU A 107 -9.99 7.79 0.75
CA LEU A 107 -10.91 8.81 1.27
C LEU A 107 -12.22 8.92 0.50
N ALA A 108 -12.19 8.89 -0.82
CA ALA A 108 -13.39 8.97 -1.63
C ALA A 108 -14.38 7.82 -1.33
N PRO A 109 -13.96 6.54 -1.18
CA PRO A 109 -14.88 5.45 -0.85
C PRO A 109 -15.44 5.52 0.57
N ALA A 110 -14.81 6.27 1.48
CA ALA A 110 -15.36 6.52 2.81
C ALA A 110 -16.49 7.56 2.79
N ARG A 111 -16.61 8.35 1.71
CA ARG A 111 -17.66 9.36 1.51
C ARG A 111 -18.88 8.78 0.77
N ASP A 112 -18.71 7.66 0.07
CA ASP A 112 -19.73 7.07 -0.81
C ASP A 112 -19.93 5.58 -0.50
N GLU A 113 -20.89 5.27 0.37
CA GLU A 113 -21.13 3.91 0.92
C GLU A 113 -21.78 2.94 -0.09
N ARG A 114 -22.09 3.39 -1.31
CA ARG A 114 -22.87 2.63 -2.32
C ARG A 114 -22.03 1.95 -3.41
N GLY A 115 -20.70 1.98 -3.32
CA GLY A 115 -19.83 1.32 -4.28
C GLY A 115 -19.93 -0.22 -4.21
N PRO A 116 -19.73 -0.95 -5.32
CA PRO A 116 -19.72 -2.41 -5.31
C PRO A 116 -18.68 -2.93 -4.32
N ARG A 117 -19.08 -3.86 -3.42
CA ARG A 117 -18.19 -4.54 -2.48
C ARG A 117 -17.19 -5.38 -3.26
N LYS A 118 -16.04 -4.80 -3.64
CA LYS A 118 -14.87 -5.59 -4.05
C LYS A 118 -14.51 -6.53 -2.91
N SER A 119 -14.29 -7.82 -3.22
CA SER A 119 -14.10 -8.82 -2.17
C SER A 119 -12.81 -8.55 -1.39
N ARG A 120 -12.88 -8.71 -0.06
CA ARG A 120 -11.73 -8.60 0.85
C ARG A 120 -10.56 -9.46 0.39
N GLU A 121 -10.85 -10.65 -0.16
CA GLU A 121 -9.88 -11.61 -0.68
C GLU A 121 -9.06 -11.05 -1.84
N SER A 122 -9.67 -10.25 -2.72
CA SER A 122 -8.96 -9.63 -3.85
C SER A 122 -7.89 -8.64 -3.37
N TYR A 123 -8.21 -7.80 -2.38
CA TYR A 123 -7.26 -6.85 -1.81
C TYR A 123 -6.14 -7.56 -1.04
N VAL A 124 -6.47 -8.56 -0.23
CA VAL A 124 -5.46 -9.35 0.50
C VAL A 124 -4.53 -10.05 -0.48
N SER A 125 -5.07 -10.72 -1.51
CA SER A 125 -4.25 -11.37 -2.55
C SER A 125 -3.32 -10.38 -3.26
N THR A 126 -3.82 -9.19 -3.58
CA THR A 126 -3.02 -8.14 -4.21
C THR A 126 -1.91 -7.66 -3.27
N THR A 127 -2.19 -7.47 -1.99
CA THR A 127 -1.18 -7.14 -0.98
C THR A 127 -0.13 -8.24 -0.86
N LEU A 128 -0.51 -9.51 -0.87
CA LEU A 128 0.45 -10.62 -0.81
C LEU A 128 1.36 -10.68 -2.04
N LEU A 129 0.83 -10.45 -3.24
CA LEU A 129 1.65 -10.35 -4.46
C LEU A 129 2.63 -9.18 -4.37
N PHE A 130 2.18 -8.02 -3.93
CA PHE A 130 3.04 -6.86 -3.69
C PHE A 130 4.16 -7.18 -2.67
N LEU A 131 3.82 -7.77 -1.52
CA LEU A 131 4.81 -8.20 -0.53
C LEU A 131 5.79 -9.24 -1.08
N THR A 132 5.36 -10.11 -1.99
CA THR A 132 6.25 -11.07 -2.65
C THR A 132 7.29 -10.37 -3.53
N THR A 133 6.91 -9.27 -4.20
CA THR A 133 7.87 -8.45 -4.94
C THR A 133 8.85 -7.73 -4.00
N ASP A 134 8.40 -7.29 -2.82
CA ASP A 134 9.28 -6.69 -1.82
C ASP A 134 10.26 -7.73 -1.24
N VAL A 135 9.79 -8.94 -0.91
CA VAL A 135 10.66 -10.07 -0.50
C VAL A 135 11.74 -10.32 -1.54
N SER A 136 11.39 -10.32 -2.83
CA SER A 136 12.35 -10.54 -3.92
C SER A 136 13.38 -9.41 -4.00
N THR A 137 12.96 -8.17 -3.77
CA THR A 137 13.84 -6.99 -3.75
C THR A 137 14.82 -7.04 -2.57
N PHE A 138 14.35 -7.35 -1.37
CA PHE A 138 15.22 -7.58 -0.21
C PHE A 138 16.16 -8.76 -0.44
N ALA A 139 15.67 -9.87 -0.98
CA ALA A 139 16.47 -11.04 -1.27
C ALA A 139 17.65 -10.72 -2.22
N ALA A 140 17.44 -9.90 -3.26
CA ALA A 140 18.52 -9.46 -4.14
C ALA A 140 19.61 -8.68 -3.38
N LEU A 141 19.24 -7.77 -2.48
CA LEU A 141 20.19 -7.03 -1.65
C LEU A 141 20.88 -7.92 -0.60
N PHE A 142 20.18 -8.90 -0.03
CA PHE A 142 20.80 -9.88 0.87
C PHE A 142 21.80 -10.78 0.13
N ILE A 143 21.48 -11.20 -1.10
CA ILE A 143 22.44 -11.93 -1.95
C ILE A 143 23.69 -11.09 -2.17
N TYR A 144 23.53 -9.78 -2.47
CA TYR A 144 24.66 -8.86 -2.57
C TYR A 144 25.49 -8.83 -1.28
N TYR A 145 24.86 -8.69 -0.10
CA TYR A 145 25.55 -8.77 1.19
C TYR A 145 26.29 -10.10 1.39
N PHE A 146 25.66 -11.24 1.09
CA PHE A 146 26.30 -12.55 1.26
C PHE A 146 27.51 -12.73 0.35
N VAL A 147 27.48 -12.18 -0.87
CA VAL A 147 28.65 -12.17 -1.76
C VAL A 147 29.80 -11.36 -1.14
N VAL A 148 29.51 -10.20 -0.54
CA VAL A 148 30.51 -9.41 0.20
C VAL A 148 31.11 -10.23 1.35
N ARG A 149 30.29 -11.02 2.07
CA ARG A 149 30.71 -11.86 3.20
C ARG A 149 31.58 -13.07 2.82
N ILE A 150 31.55 -13.52 1.56
CA ILE A 150 32.45 -14.59 1.08
C ILE A 150 33.90 -14.07 0.91
N GLY A 151 34.07 -12.75 0.75
CA GLY A 151 35.37 -12.10 0.65
C GLY A 151 36.14 -12.05 1.98
N ALA A 152 37.15 -11.17 2.05
CA ALA A 152 37.89 -10.94 3.29
C ALA A 152 36.96 -10.30 4.34
N TRP A 153 36.66 -11.05 5.41
CA TRP A 153 35.74 -10.65 6.48
C TRP A 153 36.37 -10.91 7.86
N PRO A 154 36.22 -10.00 8.84
CA PRO A 154 35.63 -8.65 8.73
C PRO A 154 36.58 -7.64 8.07
N PRO A 155 36.07 -6.58 7.42
CA PRO A 155 36.91 -5.43 7.05
C PRO A 155 37.55 -4.83 8.32
N SER A 156 38.79 -4.37 8.22
CA SER A 156 39.68 -4.08 9.36
C SER A 156 39.21 -2.96 10.31
N GLU A 157 38.12 -2.26 10.00
CA GLU A 157 37.63 -1.09 10.75
C GLU A 157 36.08 -1.04 10.75
N LEU A 158 35.42 -2.03 11.35
CA LEU A 158 33.97 -1.94 11.62
C LEU A 158 33.71 -1.35 13.00
N PRO A 159 32.82 -0.35 13.13
CA PRO A 159 32.36 0.11 14.43
C PRO A 159 31.55 -1.00 15.14
N PRO A 160 31.37 -0.91 16.46
CA PRO A 160 30.52 -1.82 17.20
C PRO A 160 29.05 -1.65 16.78
N LEU A 161 28.58 -2.49 15.86
CA LEU A 161 27.23 -2.40 15.30
C LEU A 161 26.14 -2.81 16.31
N LEU A 162 26.44 -3.73 17.23
CA LEU A 162 25.48 -4.18 18.25
C LEU A 162 25.47 -3.26 19.47
N GLY A 163 24.76 -2.13 19.36
CA GLY A 163 24.50 -1.21 20.45
C GLY A 163 23.21 -1.52 21.24
N SER A 164 23.10 -0.94 22.43
CA SER A 164 21.83 -0.92 23.20
C SER A 164 20.68 -0.30 22.40
N LEU A 165 20.99 0.67 21.53
CA LEU A 165 20.04 1.34 20.64
C LEU A 165 19.34 0.35 19.69
N VAL A 166 20.09 -0.56 19.05
CA VAL A 166 19.55 -1.60 18.15
C VAL A 166 18.56 -2.50 18.90
N ILE A 167 18.93 -2.91 20.12
CA ILE A 167 18.09 -3.78 20.96
C ILE A 167 16.79 -3.06 21.34
N VAL A 168 16.89 -1.78 21.74
CA VAL A 168 15.72 -0.97 22.07
C VAL A 168 14.83 -0.77 20.85
N ASN A 169 15.40 -0.39 19.70
CA ASN A 169 14.66 -0.22 18.44
C ASN A 169 13.95 -1.53 18.04
N THR A 170 14.63 -2.67 18.14
CA THR A 170 14.03 -3.99 17.88
C THR A 170 12.87 -4.28 18.83
N GLY A 171 13.03 -4.01 20.12
CA GLY A 171 11.96 -4.15 21.10
C GLY A 171 10.76 -3.25 20.82
N LEU A 172 10.99 -2.00 20.39
CA LEU A 172 9.93 -1.06 20.01
C LEU A 172 9.14 -1.58 18.80
N LEU A 173 9.82 -2.10 17.78
CA LEU A 173 9.18 -2.55 16.55
C LEU A 173 8.36 -3.82 16.80
N VAL A 174 8.89 -4.80 17.53
CA VAL A 174 8.15 -6.00 17.96
C VAL A 174 6.94 -5.62 18.83
N ALA A 175 7.12 -4.69 19.79
CA ALA A 175 6.02 -4.20 20.59
C ALA A 175 4.93 -3.54 19.73
N SER A 176 5.31 -2.79 18.69
CA SER A 176 4.37 -2.13 17.77
C SER A 176 3.53 -3.13 16.97
N SER A 177 4.14 -4.25 16.58
CA SER A 177 3.51 -5.35 15.87
C SER A 177 2.45 -6.02 16.76
N VAL A 178 2.82 -6.30 18.02
CA VAL A 178 1.90 -6.81 19.04
C VAL A 178 0.75 -5.84 19.30
N THR A 179 1.01 -4.55 19.46
CA THR A 179 -0.07 -3.56 19.67
C THR A 179 -0.99 -3.46 18.47
N PHE A 180 -0.48 -3.58 17.23
CA PHE A 180 -1.32 -3.60 16.03
C PHE A 180 -2.23 -4.83 16.05
N HIS A 181 -1.68 -6.02 16.28
CA HIS A 181 -2.45 -7.26 16.33
C HIS A 181 -3.62 -7.15 17.33
N TYR A 182 -3.35 -6.65 18.55
CA TYR A 182 -4.40 -6.44 19.54
C TYR A 182 -5.36 -5.30 19.18
N ALA A 183 -4.93 -4.29 18.41
CA ALA A 183 -5.83 -3.26 17.89
C ALA A 183 -6.85 -3.90 16.94
N HIS A 184 -6.41 -4.74 16.01
CA HIS A 184 -7.30 -5.44 15.08
C HIS A 184 -8.31 -6.32 15.82
N ARG A 185 -7.86 -7.12 16.80
CA ARG A 185 -8.75 -7.91 17.67
C ARG A 185 -9.73 -7.06 18.48
N ALA A 186 -9.33 -5.87 18.90
CA ALA A 186 -10.22 -4.95 19.59
C ALA A 186 -11.31 -4.38 18.68
N LEU A 187 -11.01 -4.17 17.38
CA LEU A 187 -12.01 -3.78 16.39
C LEU A 187 -13.03 -4.88 16.14
N GLU A 188 -12.59 -6.13 15.99
CA GLU A 188 -13.48 -7.30 15.79
C GLU A 188 -14.44 -7.49 16.97
N ARG A 189 -14.03 -7.09 18.18
CA ARG A 189 -14.86 -7.13 19.40
C ARG A 189 -15.61 -5.82 19.67
N GLU A 190 -15.66 -4.92 18.70
CA GLU A 190 -16.33 -3.61 18.80
C GLU A 190 -15.83 -2.69 19.93
N HIS A 191 -14.64 -2.94 20.46
CA HIS A 191 -14.03 -2.14 21.53
C HIS A 191 -13.30 -0.91 20.97
N ARG A 192 -14.08 0.07 20.48
CA ARG A 192 -13.56 1.25 19.75
C ARG A 192 -12.47 2.03 20.49
N ARG A 193 -12.63 2.30 21.80
CA ARG A 193 -11.61 3.05 22.58
C ARG A 193 -10.28 2.30 22.63
N ARG A 194 -10.33 0.97 22.82
CA ARG A 194 -9.14 0.12 22.87
C ARG A 194 -8.48 0.00 21.50
N PHE A 195 -9.28 -0.15 20.44
CA PHE A 195 -8.78 -0.13 19.06
C PHE A 195 -8.01 1.16 18.75
N LEU A 196 -8.60 2.34 19.03
CA LEU A 196 -7.95 3.63 18.78
C LEU A 196 -6.68 3.81 19.62
N GLY A 197 -6.72 3.44 20.91
CA GLY A 197 -5.56 3.54 21.79
C GLY A 197 -4.40 2.67 21.34
N LEU A 198 -4.67 1.41 20.96
CA LEU A 198 -3.63 0.48 20.52
C LEU A 198 -3.08 0.85 19.13
N LEU A 199 -3.94 1.26 18.20
CA LEU A 199 -3.49 1.70 16.87
C LEU A 199 -2.64 2.98 16.96
N GLY A 200 -3.03 3.93 17.83
CA GLY A 200 -2.23 5.12 18.14
C GLY A 200 -0.89 4.78 18.81
N ALA A 201 -0.86 3.79 19.70
CA ALA A 201 0.38 3.30 20.30
C ALA A 201 1.31 2.69 19.24
N THR A 202 0.79 1.87 18.32
CA THR A 202 1.59 1.36 17.19
C THR A 202 2.20 2.49 16.37
N LEU A 203 1.42 3.53 16.04
CA LEU A 203 1.91 4.68 15.29
C LEU A 203 3.06 5.40 16.03
N ALA A 204 2.90 5.63 17.33
CA ALA A 204 3.92 6.26 18.15
C ALA A 204 5.20 5.42 18.23
N LEU A 205 5.08 4.11 18.46
CA LEU A 205 6.21 3.19 18.52
C LEU A 205 6.98 3.15 17.19
N GLY A 206 6.27 3.13 16.05
CA GLY A 206 6.88 3.21 14.73
C GLY A 206 7.64 4.52 14.51
N LEU A 207 7.08 5.67 14.91
CA LEU A 207 7.76 6.96 14.82
C LEU A 207 9.02 7.02 15.68
N VAL A 208 8.97 6.48 16.90
CA VAL A 208 10.14 6.42 17.79
C VAL A 208 11.21 5.50 17.20
N PHE A 209 10.84 4.35 16.63
CA PHE A 209 11.77 3.49 15.90
C PHE A 209 12.45 4.23 14.75
N LEU A 210 11.68 4.93 13.91
CA LEU A 210 12.22 5.64 12.75
C LEU A 210 13.18 6.76 13.18
N ALA A 211 12.86 7.48 14.27
CA ALA A 211 13.76 8.46 14.86
C ALA A 211 15.02 7.81 15.45
N GLY A 212 14.89 6.66 16.11
CA GLY A 212 16.00 5.86 16.61
C GLY A 212 16.94 5.40 15.50
N GLN A 213 16.38 5.01 14.34
CA GLN A 213 17.18 4.62 13.17
C GLN A 213 17.92 5.81 12.55
N ALA A 214 17.29 6.97 12.48
CA ALA A 214 17.95 8.19 12.02
C ALA A 214 19.07 8.62 12.98
N TYR A 215 18.87 8.47 14.29
CA TYR A 215 19.88 8.75 15.29
C TYR A 215 21.07 7.78 15.20
N GLU A 216 20.81 6.48 14.99
CA GLU A 216 21.87 5.50 14.74
C GLU A 216 22.73 5.86 13.52
N TYR A 217 22.10 6.27 12.41
CA TYR A 217 22.81 6.71 11.23
C TYR A 217 23.66 7.95 11.50
N TYR A 218 23.14 8.89 12.29
CA TYR A 218 23.89 10.05 12.70
C TYR A 218 25.13 9.66 13.50
N GLU A 219 25.00 8.72 14.45
CA GLU A 219 26.13 8.24 15.25
C GLU A 219 27.22 7.60 14.36
N PHE A 220 26.82 6.69 13.47
CA PHE A 220 27.76 6.03 12.56
C PHE A 220 28.49 7.02 11.64
N VAL A 221 27.79 8.00 11.09
CA VAL A 221 28.37 8.96 10.15
C VAL A 221 29.21 10.01 10.87
N ALA A 222 28.72 10.56 11.98
CA ALA A 222 29.34 11.69 12.67
C ALA A 222 30.47 11.28 13.63
N HIS A 223 30.35 10.11 14.27
CA HIS A 223 31.29 9.67 15.30
C HIS A 223 32.21 8.54 14.83
N ASP A 224 31.70 7.58 14.06
CA ASP A 224 32.49 6.42 13.63
C ASP A 224 33.07 6.54 12.21
N GLY A 225 32.69 7.56 11.45
CA GLY A 225 33.10 7.73 10.05
C GLY A 225 32.57 6.62 9.12
N PHE A 226 31.60 5.83 9.60
CA PHE A 226 30.98 4.75 8.84
C PHE A 226 29.85 5.32 7.98
N THR A 227 30.08 5.31 6.66
CA THR A 227 29.20 5.94 5.67
C THR A 227 28.87 4.96 4.55
N LEU A 228 27.94 5.38 3.68
CA LEU A 228 27.65 4.69 2.41
C LEU A 228 28.92 4.46 1.56
N ALA A 229 29.96 5.29 1.71
CA ALA A 229 31.20 5.19 0.94
C ALA A 229 32.28 4.31 1.61
N SER A 230 32.01 3.73 2.78
CA SER A 230 32.96 2.91 3.56
C SER A 230 33.15 1.48 2.98
N GLY A 231 33.17 1.36 1.66
CA GLY A 231 33.35 0.11 0.92
C GLY A 231 32.08 -0.73 0.76
N PHE A 232 32.25 -1.96 0.28
CA PHE A 232 31.14 -2.84 -0.10
C PHE A 232 30.21 -3.22 1.07
N PHE A 233 30.74 -3.27 2.30
CA PHE A 233 29.90 -3.51 3.47
C PHE A 233 29.03 -2.29 3.79
N GLY A 234 29.59 -1.07 3.75
CA GLY A 234 28.82 0.16 3.98
C GLY A 234 27.66 0.30 2.99
N THR A 235 27.91 0.08 1.70
CA THR A 235 26.86 0.11 0.66
C THR A 235 25.77 -0.95 0.90
N ALA A 236 26.16 -2.16 1.29
CA ALA A 236 25.20 -3.23 1.60
C ALA A 236 24.38 -2.93 2.86
N PHE A 237 25.04 -2.49 3.94
CA PHE A 237 24.42 -2.17 5.22
C PHE A 237 23.39 -1.06 5.04
N PHE A 238 23.82 0.14 4.63
CA PHE A 238 22.94 1.29 4.47
C PHE A 238 21.91 1.10 3.36
N GLY A 239 22.22 0.30 2.33
CA GLY A 239 21.26 -0.08 1.29
C GLY A 239 20.11 -0.93 1.84
N LEU A 240 20.43 -1.98 2.60
CA LEU A 240 19.44 -2.87 3.22
C LEU A 240 18.64 -2.17 4.33
N THR A 241 19.32 -1.54 5.29
CA THR A 241 18.66 -0.84 6.41
C THR A 241 17.94 0.43 5.93
N GLY A 242 18.45 1.09 4.89
CA GLY A 242 17.81 2.26 4.28
C GLY A 242 16.54 1.88 3.51
N LEU A 243 16.57 0.81 2.71
CA LEU A 243 15.37 0.28 2.06
C LEU A 243 14.32 -0.12 3.10
N HIS A 244 14.74 -0.79 4.17
CA HIS A 244 13.84 -1.13 5.27
C HIS A 244 13.27 0.13 5.96
N GLY A 245 14.10 1.13 6.28
CA GLY A 245 13.65 2.40 6.86
C GLY A 245 12.62 3.12 5.98
N LEU A 246 12.79 3.07 4.65
CA LEU A 246 11.78 3.56 3.71
C LEU A 246 10.45 2.81 3.85
N HIS A 247 10.49 1.48 3.93
CA HIS A 247 9.27 0.67 4.12
C HIS A 247 8.59 0.96 5.47
N VAL A 248 9.36 1.13 6.55
CA VAL A 248 8.83 1.55 7.85
C VAL A 248 8.13 2.91 7.74
N ALA A 249 8.74 3.89 7.07
CA ALA A 249 8.14 5.19 6.86
C ALA A 249 6.82 5.12 6.07
N LEU A 250 6.77 4.29 5.01
CA LEU A 250 5.54 4.03 4.25
C LEU A 250 4.46 3.36 5.12
N GLY A 251 4.86 2.40 5.95
CA GLY A 251 3.98 1.74 6.92
C GLY A 251 3.40 2.71 7.95
N ILE A 252 4.23 3.60 8.50
CA ILE A 252 3.81 4.68 9.42
C ILE A 252 2.79 5.58 8.73
N GLY A 253 3.02 5.95 7.46
CA GLY A 253 2.07 6.71 6.65
C GLY A 253 0.73 5.98 6.52
N GLY A 254 0.75 4.69 6.20
CA GLY A 254 -0.44 3.83 6.15
C GLY A 254 -1.19 3.80 7.47
N ILE A 255 -0.50 3.58 8.58
CA ILE A 255 -1.09 3.56 9.93
C ILE A 255 -1.64 4.93 10.32
N ALA A 256 -0.97 6.02 9.98
CA ALA A 256 -1.48 7.36 10.23
C ALA A 256 -2.82 7.61 9.50
N VAL A 257 -2.95 7.16 8.25
CA VAL A 257 -4.23 7.19 7.51
C VAL A 257 -5.28 6.32 8.21
N LEU A 258 -4.93 5.13 8.69
CA LEU A 258 -5.85 4.28 9.46
C LEU A 258 -6.29 4.97 10.76
N CYS A 259 -5.38 5.53 11.56
CA CYS A 259 -5.68 6.26 12.80
C CYS A 259 -6.67 7.39 12.54
N TRP A 260 -6.44 8.17 11.49
CA TRP A 260 -7.29 9.30 11.12
C TRP A 260 -8.68 8.87 10.64
N ARG A 261 -8.78 7.80 9.84
CA ARG A 261 -10.08 7.22 9.43
C ARG A 261 -10.81 6.56 10.61
N ALA A 262 -10.08 5.93 11.52
CA ALA A 262 -10.62 5.32 12.74
C ALA A 262 -11.19 6.36 13.69
N GLY A 263 -10.53 7.51 13.83
CA GLY A 263 -11.02 8.65 14.60
C GLY A 263 -12.39 9.12 14.11
N ARG A 264 -12.64 9.10 12.79
CA ARG A 264 -13.94 9.42 12.18
C ARG A 264 -14.98 8.30 12.20
N GLY A 265 -14.64 7.12 12.69
CA GLY A 265 -15.60 6.01 12.83
C GLY A 265 -15.85 5.23 11.52
N HIS A 266 -14.94 5.31 10.54
CA HIS A 266 -15.10 4.62 9.26
C HIS A 266 -14.89 3.09 9.35
N TYR A 267 -14.41 2.57 10.49
CA TYR A 267 -14.15 1.15 10.70
C TYR A 267 -15.21 0.49 11.59
N GLY A 268 -15.53 -0.76 11.27
CA GLY A 268 -16.36 -1.68 12.05
C GLY A 268 -15.91 -3.12 11.77
N PRO A 269 -16.50 -4.13 12.43
CA PRO A 269 -16.10 -5.53 12.30
C PRO A 269 -16.08 -6.03 10.85
N ASP A 270 -17.07 -5.63 10.04
CA ASP A 270 -17.20 -6.05 8.64
C ASP A 270 -16.50 -5.12 7.62
N ARG A 271 -15.88 -4.03 8.10
CA ARG A 271 -15.24 -2.99 7.27
C ARG A 271 -13.76 -2.86 7.61
N ASP A 272 -13.05 -3.97 7.73
CA ASP A 272 -11.66 -4.03 8.21
C ASP A 272 -10.61 -4.22 7.10
N THR A 273 -11.01 -4.24 5.82
CA THR A 273 -10.11 -4.58 4.70
C THR A 273 -8.82 -3.77 4.69
N SER A 274 -8.90 -2.44 4.83
CA SER A 274 -7.69 -1.59 4.87
C SER A 274 -6.83 -1.84 6.12
N ILE A 275 -7.43 -2.25 7.23
CA ILE A 275 -6.69 -2.60 8.45
C ILE A 275 -5.97 -3.92 8.24
N THR A 276 -6.64 -4.91 7.64
CA THR A 276 -6.05 -6.21 7.31
C THR A 276 -4.85 -6.04 6.37
N THR A 277 -4.96 -5.27 5.29
CA THR A 277 -3.87 -5.11 4.32
C THR A 277 -2.68 -4.36 4.89
N VAL A 278 -2.91 -3.27 5.64
CA VAL A 278 -1.82 -2.54 6.32
C VAL A 278 -1.21 -3.34 7.46
N SER A 279 -2.02 -4.17 8.16
CA SER A 279 -1.52 -5.10 9.18
C SER A 279 -0.54 -6.10 8.55
N LEU A 280 -0.89 -6.73 7.43
CA LEU A 280 0.01 -7.64 6.70
C LEU A 280 1.32 -6.95 6.33
N TYR A 281 1.25 -5.72 5.82
CA TYR A 281 2.44 -4.93 5.49
C TYR A 281 3.30 -4.62 6.73
N TRP A 282 2.68 -4.20 7.84
CA TRP A 282 3.41 -3.84 9.06
C TRP A 282 4.14 -5.03 9.68
N HIS A 283 3.48 -6.19 9.76
CA HIS A 283 4.12 -7.43 10.25
C HIS A 283 5.21 -7.93 9.29
N PHE A 284 5.05 -7.73 7.97
CA PHE A 284 6.12 -8.03 7.01
C PHE A 284 7.36 -7.19 7.27
N VAL A 285 7.19 -5.87 7.44
CA VAL A 285 8.30 -4.97 7.74
C VAL A 285 9.01 -5.39 9.04
N ASP A 286 8.27 -5.76 10.09
CA ASP A 286 8.82 -6.28 11.34
C ASP A 286 9.64 -7.58 11.12
N ALA A 287 9.12 -8.54 10.37
CA ALA A 287 9.84 -9.77 10.06
C ALA A 287 11.16 -9.51 9.30
N VAL A 288 11.16 -8.56 8.35
CA VAL A 288 12.38 -8.15 7.64
C VAL A 288 13.38 -7.49 8.59
N TRP A 289 12.92 -6.66 9.53
CA TRP A 289 13.81 -6.06 10.54
C TRP A 289 14.50 -7.11 11.39
N LEU A 290 13.76 -8.09 11.91
CA LEU A 290 14.33 -9.16 12.72
C LEU A 290 15.39 -9.93 11.93
N PHE A 291 15.14 -10.20 10.65
CA PHE A 291 16.12 -10.83 9.77
C PHE A 291 17.35 -9.94 9.55
N LEU A 292 17.18 -8.62 9.36
CA LEU A 292 18.29 -7.67 9.27
C LEU A 292 19.13 -7.64 10.55
N VAL A 293 18.52 -7.60 11.73
CA VAL A 293 19.23 -7.61 13.01
C VAL A 293 20.08 -8.87 13.13
N VAL A 294 19.52 -10.04 12.82
CA VAL A 294 20.26 -11.30 12.88
C VAL A 294 21.40 -11.35 11.86
N VAL A 295 21.17 -10.92 10.62
CA VAL A 295 22.13 -11.11 9.51
C VAL A 295 23.20 -10.01 9.46
N LEU A 296 22.80 -8.75 9.64
CA LEU A 296 23.69 -7.58 9.50
C LEU A 296 24.31 -7.14 10.82
N TYR A 297 23.58 -7.18 11.93
CA TYR A 297 24.10 -6.69 13.20
C TYR A 297 24.77 -7.81 13.98
N VAL A 298 24.06 -8.91 14.23
CA VAL A 298 24.61 -10.09 14.91
C VAL A 298 25.58 -10.83 14.00
N GLY A 299 25.18 -11.13 12.77
CA GLY A 299 26.00 -11.86 11.81
C GLY A 299 27.28 -11.15 11.39
N ALA A 300 27.37 -9.82 11.54
CA ALA A 300 28.60 -9.09 11.29
C ALA A 300 29.59 -9.10 12.47
N SER A 301 29.08 -9.36 13.68
CA SER A 301 29.89 -9.40 14.91
C SER A 301 30.58 -10.75 15.17
N VAL A 302 30.28 -11.76 14.36
CA VAL A 302 30.79 -13.14 14.45
C VAL A 302 31.51 -13.56 13.18
#